data_AF-A0AAN8NIY6-F1
#
_entry.id   AF-A0AAN8NIY6-F1
#
_cell.length_a   1.000
_cell.length_b   1.000
_cell.length_c   1.000
_cell.angle_alpha   90.00
_cell.angle_beta   90.00
_cell.angle_gamma   90.00
#
_symmetry.space_group_name_H-M   'P 1'
#
loop_
_entity.id
_entity.type
_entity.pdbx_description
1 polymer ?
#
loop_
_entity_poly.entity_id
_entity_poly.type
_entity_poly.pdbx_seq_one_letter_code
_entity_poly.pdbx_strand_id
1 'polypeptide(L)'
;MPGDSRNNPANALGLRSQTGYLPIEAYGLIGNMHTCAIVGIDGGIDQLCWPEFDSPSVFARILDCNKGGHFSISPTLDTEKASHENYSPPTSKQAYLPSNNILQTRFLHEDGVVSLLDFFHRPIKDRVLQKGVGNGLKKWLIRRAECIRGEMELDVECFPAFDYARLPHTTEILKHSDGECVTKILFKTERQEVAMQLEATIDCGEGGTCPVIDFKIEKREPHIGPGVTCKVILREGQSVSFVFRCANDAQNDPTPITTTLIDGLQKDTSTYWYNWISQSKYKGLYREAVQRSLMILKMLTYEPTGAIVAAATFSLPEDVGGGRNWDYRFSWVRDSSFTIYILLRMGFTAEAEAYMNFISDRLKYSRNKDAGLPIMFSIRGETELEELELNHLEGYRKSQPVRIGNGAADHLQLDIYGELMDGIYLYNKFGKPVSWDLWVSVRSMIDYVCTVWKSKDMSIWEVRSRQQDYVYSKVMLWVAVDRGLRLAEKRCLPCPNRDHWLKTRDEIYETIMIKGWNDEKKFFCQSFESKDVLDSSILIAPLVFFIAPNDPRFLSTIDQILKPPEKGGLTSTGLVYRYDTELAEDGT
;
A
#
# COMPACT_ATOMS: atom_id res chain seq x y z
N MET A 1 -32.51 19.67 -3.97
CA MET A 1 -32.99 19.31 -2.62
C MET A 1 -31.87 18.55 -1.93
N PRO A 2 -31.45 18.91 -0.71
CA PRO A 2 -30.52 18.06 0.03
C PRO A 2 -31.30 16.82 0.49
N GLY A 3 -30.92 15.64 0.02
CA GLY A 3 -31.48 14.38 0.50
C GLY A 3 -31.20 14.21 1.99
N ASP A 4 -32.20 13.79 2.75
CA ASP A 4 -32.10 13.60 4.20
C ASP A 4 -31.03 12.54 4.51
N SER A 5 -29.86 13.00 4.96
CA SER A 5 -28.68 12.17 5.26
C SER A 5 -28.91 11.12 6.36
N ARG A 6 -30.05 11.18 7.07
CA ARG A 6 -30.42 10.25 8.13
C ARG A 6 -30.90 8.88 7.62
N ASN A 7 -31.20 8.76 6.32
CA ASN A 7 -31.63 7.51 5.69
C ASN A 7 -30.55 6.88 4.79
N ASN A 8 -29.27 7.29 4.89
CA ASN A 8 -28.21 6.60 4.16
C ASN A 8 -27.76 5.35 4.95
N PRO A 9 -28.12 4.12 4.53
CA PRO A 9 -27.69 2.90 5.22
C PRO A 9 -26.17 2.76 5.29
N ALA A 10 -25.42 3.41 4.38
CA ALA A 10 -23.96 3.45 4.43
C ALA A 10 -23.41 4.21 5.66
N ASN A 11 -24.23 5.01 6.36
CA ASN A 11 -23.82 5.79 7.53
C ASN A 11 -24.52 5.36 8.82
N ALA A 12 -24.75 4.05 9.01
CA ALA A 12 -25.42 3.50 10.19
C ALA A 12 -24.78 3.93 11.53
N LEU A 13 -23.48 4.24 11.55
CA LEU A 13 -22.75 4.69 12.74
C LEU A 13 -22.52 6.21 12.80
N GLY A 14 -23.01 6.98 11.81
CA GLY A 14 -22.75 8.43 11.73
C GLY A 14 -21.29 8.81 11.45
N LEU A 15 -20.43 7.85 11.07
CA LEU A 15 -18.99 8.03 10.87
C LEU A 15 -18.62 8.55 9.47
N ARG A 16 -19.49 8.32 8.48
CA ARG A 16 -19.31 8.84 7.13
C ARG A 16 -19.77 10.30 7.09
N SER A 17 -19.01 11.10 6.34
CA SER A 17 -19.40 12.48 6.00
C SER A 17 -20.77 12.53 5.31
N GLN A 18 -21.37 13.72 5.22
CA GLN A 18 -22.58 13.92 4.41
C GLN A 18 -22.42 13.46 2.95
N THR A 19 -21.18 13.44 2.45
CA THR A 19 -20.81 12.95 1.12
C THR A 19 -20.62 11.42 1.03
N GLY A 20 -20.78 10.67 2.10
CA GLY A 20 -20.67 9.20 2.10
C GLY A 20 -19.24 8.65 2.22
N TYR A 21 -18.25 9.50 2.46
CA TYR A 21 -16.84 9.10 2.64
C TYR A 21 -16.43 9.09 4.10
N LEU A 22 -15.63 8.11 4.50
CA LEU A 22 -14.83 8.18 5.73
C LEU A 22 -13.59 9.04 5.49
N PRO A 23 -13.02 9.65 6.54
CA PRO A 23 -11.68 10.23 6.45
C PRO A 23 -10.61 9.12 6.33
N ILE A 24 -9.45 9.41 5.72
CA ILE A 24 -8.43 8.40 5.40
C ILE A 24 -7.89 7.74 6.67
N GLU A 25 -7.74 8.50 7.75
CA GLU A 25 -7.28 8.03 9.06
C GLU A 25 -8.24 7.05 9.75
N ALA A 26 -9.47 6.90 9.25
CA ALA A 26 -10.47 5.97 9.77
C ALA A 26 -10.42 4.58 9.11
N TYR A 27 -9.36 4.29 8.36
CA TYR A 27 -9.14 3.00 7.69
C TYR A 27 -7.93 2.23 8.24
N GLY A 28 -8.09 0.91 8.33
CA GLY A 28 -7.03 -0.07 8.51
C GLY A 28 -6.67 -0.78 7.21
N LEU A 29 -5.51 -1.45 7.18
CA LEU A 29 -5.00 -2.21 6.05
C LEU A 29 -4.76 -3.66 6.49
N ILE A 30 -5.31 -4.61 5.76
CA ILE A 30 -5.02 -6.04 5.92
C ILE A 30 -4.50 -6.62 4.61
N GLY A 31 -3.64 -7.63 4.66
CA GLY A 31 -3.06 -8.21 3.46
C GLY A 31 -2.35 -9.54 3.70
N ASN A 32 -2.10 -10.26 2.61
CA ASN A 32 -1.39 -11.55 2.62
C ASN A 32 -0.15 -11.58 1.74
N MET A 33 0.37 -10.41 1.33
CA MET A 33 1.49 -10.31 0.38
C MET A 33 1.18 -10.74 -1.05
N HIS A 34 -0.09 -10.99 -1.38
CA HIS A 34 -0.57 -11.05 -2.76
C HIS A 34 -1.43 -9.85 -3.10
N THR A 35 -2.25 -9.44 -2.14
CA THR A 35 -3.08 -8.23 -2.20
C THR A 35 -3.35 -7.70 -0.79
N CYS A 36 -4.00 -6.53 -0.73
CA CYS A 36 -4.49 -5.92 0.49
C CYS A 36 -5.93 -5.41 0.34
N ALA A 37 -6.62 -5.28 1.47
CA ALA A 37 -7.93 -4.64 1.59
C ALA A 37 -7.85 -3.44 2.53
N ILE A 38 -8.62 -2.40 2.21
CA ILE A 38 -8.79 -1.19 3.04
C ILE A 38 -10.10 -1.30 3.81
N VAL A 39 -10.00 -1.32 5.15
CA VAL A 39 -11.10 -1.64 6.06
C VAL A 39 -11.49 -0.42 6.91
N GLY A 40 -12.70 0.07 6.75
CA GLY A 40 -13.24 1.19 7.51
C GLY A 40 -13.56 0.80 8.96
N ILE A 41 -13.40 1.77 9.87
CA ILE A 41 -13.82 1.66 11.27
C ILE A 41 -15.34 1.44 11.45
N ASP A 42 -16.12 1.59 10.37
CA ASP A 42 -17.54 1.29 10.29
C ASP A 42 -17.85 -0.18 9.91
N GLY A 43 -16.82 -1.01 9.74
CA GLY A 43 -16.98 -2.41 9.33
C GLY A 43 -17.10 -2.60 7.82
N GLY A 44 -16.78 -1.58 7.02
CA GLY A 44 -16.71 -1.68 5.56
C GLY A 44 -15.36 -2.15 5.03
N ILE A 45 -15.35 -2.91 3.93
CA ILE A 45 -14.19 -3.04 3.05
C ILE A 45 -14.46 -2.16 1.83
N ASP A 46 -13.72 -1.06 1.74
CA ASP A 46 -13.97 0.03 0.78
C ASP A 46 -13.02 -0.01 -0.42
N GLN A 47 -11.92 -0.75 -0.31
CA GLN A 47 -11.02 -0.99 -1.43
C GLN A 47 -10.47 -2.41 -1.40
N LEU A 48 -10.52 -3.11 -2.54
CA LEU A 48 -9.89 -4.41 -2.73
C LEU A 48 -9.61 -4.64 -4.22
N CYS A 49 -8.33 -4.76 -4.57
CA CYS A 49 -7.89 -5.30 -5.85
C CYS A 49 -7.74 -6.80 -5.74
N TRP A 50 -8.26 -7.56 -6.69
CA TRP A 50 -8.36 -9.01 -6.52
C TRP A 50 -8.04 -9.80 -7.79
N PRO A 51 -7.22 -10.86 -7.72
CA PRO A 51 -6.60 -11.45 -6.51
C PRO A 51 -5.25 -10.84 -6.10
N GLU A 52 -4.69 -9.93 -6.89
CA GLU A 52 -3.35 -9.38 -6.68
C GLU A 52 -3.35 -7.85 -6.64
N PHE A 53 -2.23 -7.23 -6.22
CA PHE A 53 -2.10 -5.79 -6.07
C PHE A 53 -2.52 -4.99 -7.31
N ASP A 54 -1.99 -5.33 -8.48
CA ASP A 54 -2.24 -4.64 -9.74
C ASP A 54 -3.46 -5.20 -10.52
N SER A 55 -4.20 -6.15 -9.93
CA SER A 55 -5.44 -6.66 -10.52
C SER A 55 -6.53 -5.59 -10.54
N PRO A 56 -7.54 -5.70 -11.43
CA PRO A 56 -8.70 -4.84 -11.40
C PRO A 56 -9.40 -4.85 -10.04
N SER A 57 -9.95 -3.70 -9.66
CA SER A 57 -10.63 -3.58 -8.38
C SER A 57 -11.98 -4.30 -8.39
N VAL A 58 -12.34 -4.94 -7.28
CA VAL A 58 -13.69 -5.46 -7.00
C VAL A 58 -14.45 -4.62 -5.97
N PHE A 59 -13.73 -3.81 -5.18
CA PHE A 59 -14.30 -2.81 -4.28
C PHE A 59 -13.49 -1.52 -4.39
N ALA A 60 -14.17 -0.39 -4.55
CA ALA A 60 -13.61 0.94 -4.74
C ALA A 60 -14.54 2.01 -4.13
N ARG A 61 -15.32 1.65 -3.09
CA ARG A 61 -16.19 2.57 -2.34
C ARG A 61 -15.43 3.79 -1.79
N ILE A 62 -14.13 3.65 -1.53
CA ILE A 62 -13.28 4.78 -1.14
C ILE A 62 -13.17 5.84 -2.25
N LEU A 63 -13.27 5.46 -3.53
CA LEU A 63 -13.22 6.38 -4.67
C LEU A 63 -14.61 6.83 -5.11
N ASP A 64 -15.62 5.97 -5.03
CA ASP A 64 -17.00 6.34 -5.34
C ASP A 64 -17.95 5.63 -4.38
N CYS A 65 -18.60 6.40 -3.50
CA CYS A 65 -19.36 5.81 -2.40
C CYS A 65 -20.63 5.06 -2.86
N ASN A 66 -21.06 5.28 -4.11
CA ASN A 66 -22.29 4.72 -4.67
C ASN A 66 -22.04 3.63 -5.73
N LYS A 67 -21.00 3.79 -6.56
CA LYS A 67 -20.68 2.85 -7.65
C LYS A 67 -19.58 1.88 -7.31
N GLY A 68 -18.67 2.29 -6.42
CA GLY A 68 -17.40 1.62 -6.17
C GLY A 68 -17.54 0.22 -5.58
N GLY A 69 -18.70 -0.14 -5.03
CA GLY A 69 -18.91 -1.46 -4.44
C GLY A 69 -18.16 -1.68 -3.12
N HIS A 70 -18.70 -2.54 -2.26
CA HIS A 70 -18.21 -2.77 -0.91
C HIS A 70 -18.62 -4.13 -0.35
N PHE A 71 -17.98 -4.51 0.76
CA PHE A 71 -18.47 -5.53 1.67
C PHE A 71 -18.54 -4.92 3.09
N SER A 72 -19.73 -4.77 3.68
CA SER A 72 -19.90 -4.22 5.03
C SER A 72 -20.56 -5.21 5.99
N ILE A 73 -20.11 -5.16 7.25
CA ILE A 73 -20.73 -5.81 8.40
C ILE A 73 -20.78 -4.75 9.50
N SER A 74 -21.96 -4.23 9.81
CA SER A 74 -22.14 -3.12 10.74
C SER A 74 -23.38 -3.32 11.60
N PRO A 75 -23.44 -2.72 12.81
CA PRO A 75 -24.67 -2.70 13.60
C PRO A 75 -25.82 -2.11 12.81
N THR A 76 -27.00 -2.73 12.91
CA THR A 76 -28.20 -2.20 12.26
C THR A 76 -28.61 -0.88 12.91
N LEU A 77 -28.85 0.13 12.08
CA LEU A 77 -29.41 1.40 12.55
C LEU A 77 -30.92 1.27 12.70
N ASP A 78 -31.42 1.37 13.93
CA ASP A 78 -32.85 1.48 14.21
C ASP A 78 -33.27 2.95 14.06
N THR A 79 -33.76 3.31 12.87
CA THR A 79 -34.15 4.70 12.55
C THR A 79 -35.36 5.18 13.34
N GLU A 80 -36.23 4.28 13.79
CA GLU A 80 -37.36 4.61 14.67
C GLU A 80 -36.86 4.95 16.07
N LYS A 81 -36.00 4.10 16.66
CA LYS A 81 -35.37 4.39 17.97
C LYS A 81 -34.46 5.60 17.92
N ALA A 82 -33.72 5.81 16.83
CA ALA A 82 -32.85 6.98 16.65
C ALA A 82 -33.59 8.32 16.66
N SER A 83 -34.93 8.31 16.50
CA SER A 83 -35.76 9.51 16.62
C SER A 83 -36.18 9.84 18.06
N HIS A 84 -35.94 8.95 19.03
CA HIS A 84 -36.21 9.18 20.45
C HIS A 84 -35.03 9.86 21.17
N GLU A 85 -35.31 10.80 22.08
CA GLU A 85 -34.31 11.63 22.77
C GLU A 85 -33.26 10.86 23.61
N ASN A 86 -33.52 9.59 23.95
CA ASN A 86 -32.64 8.77 24.79
C ASN A 86 -31.88 7.66 24.02
N TYR A 87 -31.96 7.59 22.70
CA TYR A 87 -31.22 6.58 21.94
C TYR A 87 -29.75 6.98 21.76
N SER A 88 -28.85 6.08 22.17
CA SER A 88 -27.41 6.23 21.90
C SER A 88 -27.00 5.26 20.80
N PRO A 89 -26.56 5.74 19.62
CA PRO A 89 -26.14 4.84 18.55
C PRO A 89 -24.89 4.02 18.97
N PRO A 90 -24.69 2.83 18.39
CA PRO A 90 -23.47 2.06 18.61
C PRO A 90 -22.23 2.89 18.26
N THR A 91 -21.18 2.77 19.07
CA THR A 91 -19.87 3.38 18.80
C THR A 91 -18.88 2.32 18.33
N SER A 92 -17.88 2.71 17.54
CA SER A 92 -16.87 1.76 17.07
C SER A 92 -15.45 2.13 17.51
N LYS A 93 -14.62 1.11 17.71
CA LYS A 93 -13.17 1.23 17.94
C LYS A 93 -12.45 0.22 17.08
N GLN A 94 -11.37 0.64 16.42
CA GLN A 94 -10.56 -0.22 15.58
C GLN A 94 -9.12 -0.29 16.08
N ALA A 95 -8.56 -1.50 16.12
CA ALA A 95 -7.16 -1.74 16.47
C ALA A 95 -6.69 -3.07 15.86
N TYR A 96 -5.39 -3.19 15.61
CA TYR A 96 -4.82 -4.50 15.28
C TYR A 96 -4.65 -5.34 16.54
N LEU A 97 -4.79 -6.66 16.40
CA LEU A 97 -4.37 -7.56 17.47
C LEU A 97 -2.86 -7.40 17.75
N PRO A 98 -2.42 -7.57 19.01
CA PRO A 98 -1.02 -7.34 19.38
C PRO A 98 -0.04 -8.13 18.49
N SER A 99 0.96 -7.43 17.96
CA SER A 99 1.97 -8.05 17.08
C SER A 99 1.38 -8.80 15.88
N ASN A 100 0.29 -8.30 15.30
CA ASN A 100 -0.41 -8.94 14.19
C ASN A 100 -0.88 -8.01 13.08
N ASN A 101 -1.30 -8.59 11.95
CA ASN A 101 -2.06 -7.93 10.88
C ASN A 101 -3.51 -8.43 10.78
N ILE A 102 -4.03 -9.00 11.86
CA ILE A 102 -5.46 -9.22 12.05
C ILE A 102 -6.04 -7.93 12.63
N LEU A 103 -7.01 -7.34 11.95
CA LEU A 103 -7.66 -6.10 12.35
C LEU A 103 -8.93 -6.43 13.14
N GLN A 104 -9.14 -5.76 14.27
CA GLN A 104 -10.34 -5.88 15.09
C GLN A 104 -11.09 -4.55 15.07
N THR A 105 -12.35 -4.59 14.66
CA THR A 105 -13.32 -3.50 14.83
C THR A 105 -14.34 -3.93 15.87
N ARG A 106 -14.45 -3.21 17.00
CA ARG A 106 -15.46 -3.47 18.04
C ARG A 106 -16.60 -2.49 17.92
N PHE A 107 -17.82 -3.00 17.89
CA PHE A 107 -19.05 -2.24 18.01
C PHE A 107 -19.54 -2.31 19.45
N LEU A 108 -19.78 -1.15 20.06
CA LEU A 108 -20.11 -0.98 21.48
C LEU A 108 -21.49 -0.33 21.59
N HIS A 109 -22.43 -1.05 22.19
CA HIS A 109 -23.77 -0.57 22.52
C HIS A 109 -24.17 -1.07 23.93
N GLU A 110 -25.25 -0.51 24.49
CA GLU A 110 -25.77 -0.97 25.78
C GLU A 110 -26.31 -2.40 25.71
N ASP A 111 -27.06 -2.73 24.65
CA ASP A 111 -27.64 -4.05 24.40
C ASP A 111 -26.59 -5.13 24.13
N GLY A 112 -25.45 -4.77 23.55
CA GLY A 112 -24.44 -5.76 23.18
C GLY A 112 -23.12 -5.19 22.69
N VAL A 113 -22.12 -6.08 22.61
CA VAL A 113 -20.78 -5.80 22.11
C VAL A 113 -20.40 -6.85 21.08
N VAL A 114 -20.12 -6.42 19.85
CA VAL A 114 -19.65 -7.30 18.78
C VAL A 114 -18.22 -6.97 18.40
N SER A 115 -17.40 -8.01 18.24
CA SER A 115 -16.06 -7.94 17.66
C SER A 115 -16.08 -8.46 16.22
N LEU A 116 -15.70 -7.61 15.27
CA LEU A 116 -15.43 -7.98 13.89
C LEU A 116 -13.92 -8.13 13.69
N LEU A 117 -13.47 -9.33 13.33
CA LEU A 117 -12.08 -9.61 12.94
C LEU A 117 -11.98 -9.71 11.42
N ASP A 118 -11.10 -8.92 10.81
CA ASP A 118 -10.80 -8.93 9.39
C ASP A 118 -9.34 -9.36 9.17
N PHE A 119 -9.10 -10.36 8.33
CA PHE A 119 -7.75 -10.79 7.96
C PHE A 119 -7.71 -11.59 6.66
N PHE A 120 -6.53 -11.65 6.07
CA PHE A 120 -6.19 -12.67 5.07
C PHE A 120 -5.38 -13.79 5.72
N HIS A 121 -5.65 -15.03 5.33
CA HIS A 121 -4.91 -16.18 5.86
C HIS A 121 -3.40 -16.10 5.54
N ARG A 122 -2.56 -16.46 6.52
CA ARG A 122 -1.13 -16.75 6.36
C ARG A 122 -0.76 -18.07 7.05
N PRO A 123 -0.08 -19.01 6.37
CA PRO A 123 0.32 -20.29 6.97
C PRO A 123 1.52 -20.12 7.93
N ILE A 124 1.61 -20.95 8.98
CA ILE A 124 2.68 -20.87 9.99
C ILE A 124 4.08 -21.02 9.38
N LYS A 125 4.23 -22.00 8.47
CA LYS A 125 5.51 -22.36 7.87
C LYS A 125 5.59 -21.80 6.46
N ASP A 126 5.74 -20.49 6.36
CA ASP A 126 6.05 -19.88 5.08
C ASP A 126 7.46 -19.29 5.06
N ARG A 127 8.20 -19.66 4.02
CA ARG A 127 9.42 -18.96 3.65
C ARG A 127 9.08 -18.24 2.36
N VAL A 128 9.25 -16.93 2.37
CA VAL A 128 9.27 -16.09 1.17
C VAL A 128 10.08 -16.84 0.12
N LEU A 129 9.44 -17.36 -0.93
CA LEU A 129 10.02 -18.06 -2.09
C LEU A 129 10.28 -19.59 -2.00
N GLN A 130 9.25 -20.43 -1.89
CA GLN A 130 9.32 -21.75 -2.54
C GLN A 130 8.61 -21.72 -3.89
N LYS A 131 9.39 -21.58 -4.98
CA LYS A 131 8.88 -21.80 -6.34
C LYS A 131 8.36 -23.24 -6.47
N GLY A 132 7.07 -23.40 -6.76
CA GLY A 132 6.49 -24.66 -7.25
C GLY A 132 5.89 -25.62 -6.21
N VAL A 133 5.89 -25.30 -4.91
CA VAL A 133 5.16 -26.07 -3.89
C VAL A 133 4.15 -25.13 -3.24
N GLY A 134 2.86 -25.48 -3.27
CA GLY A 134 1.83 -24.70 -2.57
C GLY A 134 2.21 -24.57 -1.10
N ASN A 135 2.43 -23.34 -0.63
CA ASN A 135 2.82 -23.01 0.75
C ASN A 135 1.67 -23.17 1.76
N GLY A 136 0.53 -23.72 1.33
CA GLY A 136 -0.69 -23.78 2.12
C GLY A 136 -1.42 -22.45 2.24
N LEU A 137 -0.94 -21.37 1.60
CA LEU A 137 -1.62 -20.08 1.57
C LEU A 137 -3.01 -20.25 0.96
N LYS A 138 -4.00 -19.67 1.64
CA LYS A 138 -5.37 -19.58 1.16
C LYS A 138 -5.59 -18.12 0.80
N LYS A 139 -5.94 -17.83 -0.46
CA LYS A 139 -6.30 -16.48 -0.91
C LYS A 139 -7.72 -16.14 -0.44
N TRP A 140 -7.91 -16.16 0.88
CA TRP A 140 -9.22 -16.01 1.51
C TRP A 140 -9.21 -14.74 2.34
N LEU A 141 -10.15 -13.84 2.04
CA LEU A 141 -10.52 -12.76 2.95
C LEU A 141 -11.52 -13.33 3.95
N ILE A 142 -11.18 -13.30 5.23
CA ILE A 142 -12.00 -13.84 6.31
C ILE A 142 -12.46 -12.68 7.19
N ARG A 143 -13.76 -12.63 7.44
CA ARG A 143 -14.41 -11.64 8.30
C ARG A 143 -15.25 -12.37 9.34
N ARG A 144 -14.90 -12.29 10.61
CA ARG A 144 -15.61 -12.99 11.70
C ARG A 144 -16.24 -12.00 12.66
N ALA A 145 -17.56 -12.02 12.75
CA ALA A 145 -18.32 -11.27 13.74
C ALA A 145 -18.66 -12.18 14.92
N GLU A 146 -18.24 -11.81 16.13
CA GLU A 146 -18.49 -12.53 17.37
C GLU A 146 -19.16 -11.59 18.38
N CYS A 147 -20.27 -12.02 18.97
CA CYS A 147 -20.89 -11.26 20.05
C CYS A 147 -20.23 -11.63 21.39
N ILE A 148 -19.52 -10.66 21.95
CA ILE A 148 -18.74 -10.79 23.18
C ILE A 148 -19.65 -10.66 24.41
N ARG A 149 -20.74 -9.92 24.30
CA ARG A 149 -21.69 -9.66 25.40
C ARG A 149 -23.05 -9.28 24.84
N GLY A 150 -24.12 -9.78 25.45
CA GLY A 150 -25.48 -9.31 25.17
C GLY A 150 -26.01 -9.76 23.80
N GLU A 151 -26.74 -8.90 23.12
CA GLU A 151 -27.33 -9.16 21.80
C GLU A 151 -27.15 -7.96 20.87
N MET A 152 -26.86 -8.20 19.59
CA MET A 152 -26.76 -7.14 18.58
C MET A 152 -27.22 -7.65 17.21
N GLU A 153 -28.06 -6.86 16.54
CA GLU A 153 -28.40 -7.06 15.12
C GLU A 153 -27.35 -6.38 14.24
N LEU A 154 -26.89 -7.12 13.22
CA LEU A 154 -25.92 -6.66 12.23
C LEU A 154 -26.54 -6.68 10.84
N ASP A 155 -26.31 -5.60 10.08
CA ASP A 155 -26.52 -5.55 8.65
C ASP A 155 -25.26 -6.05 7.93
N VAL A 156 -25.44 -7.01 7.04
CA VAL A 156 -24.38 -7.57 6.20
C VAL A 156 -24.73 -7.28 4.75
N GLU A 157 -23.84 -6.60 4.04
CA GLU A 157 -24.03 -6.24 2.63
C GLU A 157 -22.79 -6.53 1.81
N CYS A 158 -22.95 -7.16 0.65
CA CYS A 158 -21.86 -7.36 -0.30
C CYS A 158 -22.33 -6.98 -1.70
N PHE A 159 -21.78 -5.88 -2.23
CA PHE A 159 -22.03 -5.34 -3.56
C PHE A 159 -20.70 -5.23 -4.32
N PRO A 160 -20.23 -6.30 -5.00
CA PRO A 160 -19.02 -6.23 -5.81
C PRO A 160 -19.17 -5.28 -7.01
N ALA A 161 -18.11 -4.58 -7.35
CA ALA A 161 -18.02 -3.70 -8.51
C ALA A 161 -16.79 -4.07 -9.34
N PHE A 162 -16.96 -5.09 -10.20
CA PHE A 162 -15.87 -5.67 -10.98
C PHE A 162 -15.26 -4.68 -11.97
N ASP A 163 -13.94 -4.82 -12.15
CA ASP A 163 -13.13 -4.04 -13.08
C ASP A 163 -13.34 -2.53 -12.88
N TYR A 164 -13.15 -2.08 -11.64
CA TYR A 164 -13.32 -0.69 -11.26
C TYR A 164 -14.74 -0.17 -11.51
N ALA A 165 -15.76 -0.98 -11.21
CA ALA A 165 -17.16 -0.70 -11.50
C ALA A 165 -17.49 -0.49 -13.01
N ARG A 166 -16.78 -1.17 -13.92
CA ARG A 166 -17.07 -1.16 -15.36
C ARG A 166 -17.83 -2.38 -15.84
N LEU A 167 -17.69 -3.51 -15.16
CA LEU A 167 -18.27 -4.78 -15.61
C LEU A 167 -19.52 -5.17 -14.79
N PRO A 168 -20.68 -5.38 -15.45
CA PRO A 168 -21.85 -5.93 -14.79
C PRO A 168 -21.60 -7.40 -14.42
N HIS A 169 -22.38 -7.90 -13.47
CA HIS A 169 -22.33 -9.30 -13.03
C HIS A 169 -23.71 -9.84 -12.69
N THR A 170 -23.83 -11.16 -12.61
CA THR A 170 -24.98 -11.85 -12.02
C THR A 170 -24.62 -12.38 -10.64
N THR A 171 -25.66 -12.59 -9.83
CA THR A 171 -25.52 -13.09 -8.45
C THR A 171 -26.45 -14.27 -8.27
N GLU A 172 -25.89 -15.37 -7.78
CA GLU A 172 -26.59 -16.63 -7.55
C GLU A 172 -26.39 -17.05 -6.09
N ILE A 173 -27.49 -17.42 -5.42
CA ILE A 173 -27.45 -18.03 -4.09
C ILE A 173 -27.64 -19.53 -4.25
N LEU A 174 -26.62 -20.30 -3.89
CA LEU A 174 -26.59 -21.75 -3.88
C LEU A 174 -26.78 -22.24 -2.45
N LYS A 175 -27.93 -22.85 -2.16
CA LYS A 175 -28.23 -23.46 -0.86
C LYS A 175 -27.78 -24.92 -0.85
N HIS A 176 -27.04 -25.36 0.16
CA HIS A 176 -26.77 -26.78 0.38
C HIS A 176 -28.05 -27.50 0.81
N SER A 177 -28.26 -28.72 0.31
CA SER A 177 -29.43 -29.56 0.56
C SER A 177 -29.50 -30.17 1.97
N ASP A 178 -28.41 -30.12 2.74
CA ASP A 178 -28.18 -31.04 3.87
C ASP A 178 -28.36 -30.38 5.25
N GLY A 179 -28.98 -29.21 5.33
CA GLY A 179 -29.37 -28.58 6.61
C GLY A 179 -28.23 -27.93 7.41
N GLU A 180 -26.97 -28.14 7.04
CA GLU A 180 -25.86 -27.30 7.52
C GLU A 180 -25.92 -25.93 6.84
N CYS A 181 -25.89 -24.88 7.65
CA CYS A 181 -26.22 -23.50 7.31
C CYS A 181 -25.13 -22.81 6.45
N VAL A 182 -24.65 -23.44 5.38
CA VAL A 182 -23.69 -22.85 4.44
C VAL A 182 -24.44 -22.33 3.23
N THR A 183 -24.69 -21.02 3.23
CA THR A 183 -25.16 -20.31 2.05
C THR A 183 -23.95 -19.93 1.22
N LYS A 184 -23.86 -20.46 0.00
CA LYS A 184 -22.83 -20.10 -0.97
C LYS A 184 -23.39 -19.08 -1.93
N ILE A 185 -22.69 -17.98 -2.15
CA ILE A 185 -23.09 -16.89 -3.04
C ILE A 185 -22.02 -16.74 -4.09
N LEU A 186 -22.44 -16.68 -5.35
CA LEU A 186 -21.55 -16.65 -6.49
C LEU A 186 -21.84 -15.41 -7.34
N PHE A 187 -20.83 -14.56 -7.50
CA PHE A 187 -20.87 -13.37 -8.34
C PHE A 187 -20.10 -13.68 -9.63
N LYS A 188 -20.75 -13.58 -10.79
CA LYS A 188 -20.18 -13.95 -12.10
C LYS A 188 -20.28 -12.80 -13.08
N THR A 189 -19.16 -12.42 -13.67
CA THR A 189 -19.15 -11.54 -14.85
C THR A 189 -19.47 -12.33 -16.12
N GLU A 190 -20.00 -11.67 -17.15
CA GLU A 190 -20.41 -12.32 -18.41
C GLU A 190 -19.26 -13.07 -19.11
N ARG A 191 -18.03 -12.57 -18.98
CA ARG A 191 -16.83 -13.21 -19.55
C ARG A 191 -16.30 -14.37 -18.72
N GLN A 192 -16.83 -14.61 -17.51
CA GLN A 192 -16.30 -15.56 -16.52
C GLN A 192 -14.80 -15.42 -16.18
N GLU A 193 -14.14 -14.37 -16.65
CA GLU A 193 -12.71 -14.09 -16.41
C GLU A 193 -12.45 -13.82 -14.93
N VAL A 194 -13.42 -13.21 -14.24
CA VAL A 194 -13.42 -12.99 -12.79
C VAL A 194 -14.76 -13.41 -12.20
N ALA A 195 -14.71 -14.36 -11.26
CA ALA A 195 -15.85 -14.80 -10.48
C ALA A 195 -15.46 -14.88 -9.00
N MET A 196 -16.38 -14.47 -8.12
CA MET A 196 -16.16 -14.39 -6.67
C MET A 196 -17.17 -15.22 -5.92
N GLN A 197 -16.71 -15.84 -4.84
CA GLN A 197 -17.51 -16.70 -3.98
C GLN A 197 -17.49 -16.16 -2.55
N LEU A 198 -18.68 -16.00 -1.98
CA LEU A 198 -18.91 -15.68 -0.57
C LEU A 198 -19.59 -16.87 0.10
N GLU A 199 -19.04 -17.34 1.20
CA GLU A 199 -19.62 -18.38 2.05
C GLU A 199 -19.67 -17.92 3.49
N ALA A 200 -20.65 -18.42 4.24
CA ALA A 200 -20.77 -18.18 5.66
C ALA A 200 -20.73 -19.49 6.44
N THR A 201 -20.14 -19.45 7.63
CA THR A 201 -20.21 -20.53 8.63
C THR A 201 -20.65 -19.95 9.97
N ILE A 202 -21.38 -20.74 10.74
CA ILE A 202 -22.08 -20.31 11.96
C ILE A 202 -21.55 -21.11 13.15
N ASP A 203 -21.20 -20.38 14.20
CA ASP A 203 -20.96 -20.92 15.53
C ASP A 203 -22.14 -20.55 16.43
N CYS A 204 -22.86 -21.55 16.90
CA CYS A 204 -24.06 -21.38 17.72
C CYS A 204 -23.74 -21.03 19.18
N GLY A 205 -22.47 -21.09 19.59
CA GLY A 205 -22.08 -20.97 20.98
C GLY A 205 -22.72 -22.05 21.86
N GLU A 206 -22.83 -21.79 23.15
CA GLU A 206 -23.35 -22.76 24.13
C GLU A 206 -24.89 -22.73 24.27
N GLY A 207 -25.57 -21.75 23.66
CA GLY A 207 -26.94 -21.36 23.96
C GLY A 207 -28.08 -22.13 23.27
N GLY A 208 -27.80 -23.22 22.54
CA GLY A 208 -28.82 -24.08 21.90
C GLY A 208 -29.59 -23.46 20.72
N THR A 209 -29.60 -22.13 20.56
CA THR A 209 -30.07 -21.42 19.35
C THR A 209 -28.90 -20.99 18.49
N CYS A 210 -29.01 -21.10 17.17
CA CYS A 210 -27.99 -20.63 16.24
C CYS A 210 -28.43 -19.31 15.57
N PRO A 211 -27.49 -18.42 15.21
CA PRO A 211 -27.74 -17.34 14.27
C PRO A 211 -28.37 -17.85 12.98
N VAL A 212 -29.19 -17.02 12.34
CA VAL A 212 -29.80 -17.33 11.03
C VAL A 212 -29.22 -16.39 9.99
N ILE A 213 -28.78 -16.95 8.87
CA ILE A 213 -28.28 -16.19 7.72
C ILE A 213 -29.17 -16.50 6.53
N ASP A 214 -29.97 -15.52 6.13
CA ASP A 214 -30.79 -15.60 4.91
C ASP A 214 -30.47 -14.42 4.00
N PHE A 215 -29.58 -14.68 3.04
CA PHE A 215 -29.19 -13.69 2.06
C PHE A 215 -30.30 -13.46 1.04
N LYS A 216 -30.53 -12.19 0.72
CA LYS A 216 -31.43 -11.73 -0.32
C LYS A 216 -30.62 -11.05 -1.40
N ILE A 217 -30.93 -11.36 -2.64
CA ILE A 217 -30.35 -10.65 -3.79
C ILE A 217 -31.05 -9.30 -3.90
N GLU A 218 -30.28 -8.23 -3.98
CA GLU A 218 -30.80 -6.87 -4.07
C GLU A 218 -30.13 -6.11 -5.21
N LYS A 219 -30.94 -5.36 -5.98
CA LYS A 219 -30.45 -4.43 -7.00
C LYS A 219 -30.59 -3.02 -6.46
N ARG A 220 -29.47 -2.29 -6.40
CA ARG A 220 -29.41 -0.90 -5.93
C ARG A 220 -28.72 -0.05 -6.97
N GLU A 221 -29.43 0.88 -7.57
CA GLU A 221 -28.80 1.89 -8.42
C GLU A 221 -27.93 2.82 -7.54
N PRO A 222 -26.71 3.20 -7.97
CA PRO A 222 -26.11 3.02 -9.29
C PRO A 222 -25.16 1.81 -9.43
N HIS A 223 -25.25 0.78 -8.58
CA HIS A 223 -24.46 -0.43 -8.76
C HIS A 223 -24.90 -1.15 -10.05
N ILE A 224 -23.92 -1.47 -10.90
CA ILE A 224 -24.15 -2.13 -12.20
C ILE A 224 -24.41 -3.64 -12.11
N GLY A 225 -24.44 -4.20 -10.90
CA GLY A 225 -24.77 -5.61 -10.66
C GLY A 225 -25.47 -5.81 -9.31
N PRO A 226 -26.24 -6.90 -9.16
CA PRO A 226 -26.98 -7.19 -7.95
C PRO A 226 -26.05 -7.62 -6.82
N GLY A 227 -26.16 -6.99 -5.64
CA GLY A 227 -25.49 -7.45 -4.43
C GLY A 227 -26.33 -8.45 -3.65
N VAL A 228 -25.86 -8.74 -2.44
CA VAL A 228 -26.60 -9.51 -1.43
C VAL A 228 -26.64 -8.79 -0.11
N THR A 229 -27.75 -8.94 0.59
CA THR A 229 -27.96 -8.38 1.93
C THR A 229 -28.55 -9.42 2.87
N CYS A 230 -28.18 -9.37 4.14
CA CYS A 230 -28.87 -10.10 5.20
C CYS A 230 -28.76 -9.35 6.53
N LYS A 231 -29.67 -9.69 7.44
CA LYS A 231 -29.61 -9.29 8.84
C LYS A 231 -29.27 -10.50 9.68
N VAL A 232 -28.37 -10.34 10.64
CA VAL A 232 -27.96 -11.41 11.55
C VAL A 232 -28.03 -10.89 12.97
N ILE A 233 -28.78 -11.57 13.83
CA ILE A 233 -28.79 -11.31 15.26
C ILE A 233 -27.78 -12.25 15.90
N LEU A 234 -26.80 -11.69 16.62
CA LEU A 234 -25.82 -12.43 17.39
C LEU A 234 -26.06 -12.23 18.88
N ARG A 235 -26.09 -13.33 19.62
CA ARG A 235 -26.09 -13.37 21.08
C ARG A 235 -24.72 -13.74 21.62
N GLU A 236 -24.48 -13.43 22.88
CA GLU A 236 -23.23 -13.72 23.58
C GLU A 236 -22.70 -15.14 23.31
N GLY A 237 -21.43 -15.22 22.89
CA GLY A 237 -20.73 -16.45 22.52
C GLY A 237 -21.01 -16.96 21.10
N GLN A 238 -21.97 -16.40 20.38
CA GLN A 238 -22.23 -16.74 18.98
C GLN A 238 -21.29 -16.00 18.04
N SER A 239 -20.91 -16.67 16.95
CA SER A 239 -20.16 -16.02 15.88
C SER A 239 -20.59 -16.46 14.49
N VAL A 240 -20.39 -15.59 13.52
CA VAL A 240 -20.53 -15.89 12.10
C VAL A 240 -19.25 -15.47 11.40
N SER A 241 -18.70 -16.38 10.57
CA SER A 241 -17.55 -16.07 9.72
C SER A 241 -17.95 -16.08 8.26
N PHE A 242 -17.57 -15.01 7.56
CA PHE A 242 -17.74 -14.84 6.13
C PHE A 242 -16.38 -15.01 5.43
N VAL A 243 -16.35 -15.85 4.40
CA VAL A 243 -15.15 -16.13 3.62
C VAL A 243 -15.38 -15.69 2.19
N PHE A 244 -14.55 -14.76 1.72
CA PHE A 244 -14.58 -14.23 0.36
C PHE A 244 -13.34 -14.72 -0.39
N ARG A 245 -13.56 -15.42 -1.52
CA ARG A 245 -12.51 -16.07 -2.31
C ARG A 245 -12.78 -16.00 -3.81
N CYS A 246 -11.74 -16.13 -4.64
CA CYS A 246 -11.90 -16.33 -6.08
C CYS A 246 -12.67 -17.63 -6.32
N ALA A 247 -13.67 -17.61 -7.20
CA ALA A 247 -14.49 -18.79 -7.49
C ALA A 247 -13.66 -19.91 -8.15
N ASN A 248 -12.67 -19.57 -8.97
CA ASN A 248 -11.77 -20.56 -9.58
C ASN A 248 -10.91 -21.25 -8.52
N ASP A 249 -10.37 -20.48 -7.55
CA ASP A 249 -9.63 -21.06 -6.42
C ASP A 249 -10.56 -21.94 -5.56
N ALA A 250 -11.81 -21.52 -5.35
CA ALA A 250 -12.80 -22.29 -4.60
C ALA A 250 -13.20 -23.61 -5.29
N GLN A 251 -13.27 -23.64 -6.61
CA GLN A 251 -13.52 -24.88 -7.36
C GLN A 251 -12.36 -25.87 -7.25
N ASN A 252 -11.12 -25.35 -7.22
CA ASN A 252 -9.91 -26.15 -7.08
C ASN A 252 -9.60 -26.53 -5.62
N ASP A 253 -10.31 -25.97 -4.66
CA ASP A 253 -10.13 -26.20 -3.23
C ASP A 253 -11.43 -26.72 -2.58
N PRO A 254 -11.63 -28.05 -2.55
CA PRO A 254 -12.85 -28.66 -2.03
C PRO A 254 -12.94 -28.60 -0.49
N THR A 255 -12.03 -27.90 0.19
CA THR A 255 -12.01 -27.81 1.66
C THR A 255 -13.33 -27.22 2.16
N PRO A 256 -14.11 -27.96 2.99
CA PRO A 256 -15.32 -27.43 3.60
C PRO A 256 -14.99 -26.28 4.55
N ILE A 257 -15.78 -25.21 4.50
CA ILE A 257 -15.61 -24.06 5.38
C ILE A 257 -16.38 -24.31 6.68
N THR A 258 -15.65 -24.67 7.73
CA THR A 258 -16.18 -24.92 9.07
C THR A 258 -15.60 -23.93 10.07
N THR A 259 -16.29 -23.70 11.19
CA THR A 259 -15.80 -22.87 12.30
C THR A 259 -14.40 -23.31 12.76
N THR A 260 -14.20 -24.63 12.96
CA THR A 260 -12.91 -25.19 13.36
C THR A 260 -11.78 -24.88 12.38
N LEU A 261 -12.07 -24.87 11.07
CA LEU A 261 -11.08 -24.48 10.06
C LEU A 261 -10.73 -23.00 10.20
N ILE A 262 -11.73 -22.13 10.34
CA ILE A 262 -11.52 -20.69 10.49
C ILE A 262 -10.70 -20.37 11.74
N ASP A 263 -10.96 -21.04 12.86
CA ASP A 263 -10.15 -20.94 14.08
C ASP A 263 -8.68 -21.31 13.83
N GLY A 264 -8.46 -22.40 13.07
CA GLY A 264 -7.14 -22.83 12.63
C GLY A 264 -6.43 -21.78 11.79
N LEU A 265 -7.09 -21.24 10.76
CA LEU A 265 -6.53 -20.22 9.87
C LEU A 265 -6.22 -18.91 10.62
N GLN A 266 -7.07 -18.51 11.56
CA GLN A 266 -6.83 -17.36 12.43
C GLN A 266 -5.58 -17.57 13.30
N LYS A 267 -5.45 -18.75 13.93
CA LYS A 267 -4.29 -19.12 14.74
C LYS A 267 -3.00 -19.17 13.93
N ASP A 268 -3.05 -19.74 12.73
CA ASP A 268 -1.92 -19.84 11.82
C ASP A 268 -1.44 -18.45 11.40
N THR A 269 -2.39 -17.60 10.97
CA THR A 269 -2.12 -16.21 10.61
C THR A 269 -1.53 -15.44 11.77
N SER A 270 -2.10 -15.63 12.96
CA SER A 270 -1.63 -14.96 14.17
C SER A 270 -0.18 -15.34 14.48
N THR A 271 0.11 -16.63 14.41
CA THR A 271 1.44 -17.20 14.67
C THR A 271 2.45 -16.75 13.63
N TYR A 272 2.08 -16.69 12.35
CA TYR A 272 2.94 -16.20 11.27
C TYR A 272 3.43 -14.77 11.54
N TRP A 273 2.52 -13.83 11.79
CA TRP A 273 2.88 -12.43 12.00
C TRP A 273 3.70 -12.23 13.28
N TYR A 274 3.33 -12.92 14.36
CA TYR A 274 4.08 -12.90 15.61
C TYR A 274 5.52 -13.41 15.40
N ASN A 275 5.68 -14.57 14.77
CA ASN A 275 6.99 -15.15 14.48
C ASN A 275 7.82 -14.24 13.57
N TRP A 276 7.19 -13.63 12.57
CA TRP A 276 7.87 -12.69 11.69
C TRP A 276 8.37 -11.48 12.48
N ILE A 277 7.50 -10.74 13.16
CA ILE A 277 7.92 -9.50 13.84
C ILE A 277 8.88 -9.73 15.01
N SER A 278 8.85 -10.92 15.62
CA SER A 278 9.77 -11.30 16.70
C SER A 278 11.25 -11.29 16.27
N GLN A 279 11.53 -11.34 14.96
CA GLN A 279 12.89 -11.27 14.40
C GLN A 279 13.46 -9.84 14.39
N SER A 280 12.63 -8.82 14.59
CA SER A 280 13.07 -7.42 14.57
C SER A 280 14.13 -7.15 15.63
N LYS A 281 15.23 -6.52 15.22
CA LYS A 281 16.35 -6.11 16.08
C LYS A 281 16.14 -4.74 16.73
N TYR A 282 14.99 -4.09 16.50
CA TYR A 282 14.71 -2.76 17.03
C TYR A 282 14.56 -2.78 18.57
N LYS A 283 15.29 -1.89 19.26
CA LYS A 283 15.28 -1.72 20.72
C LYS A 283 14.99 -0.28 21.18
N GLY A 284 14.56 0.58 20.27
CA GLY A 284 14.28 1.98 20.59
C GLY A 284 12.93 2.18 21.29
N LEU A 285 12.65 3.42 21.70
CA LEU A 285 11.47 3.81 22.48
C LEU A 285 10.15 3.61 21.71
N TYR A 286 10.16 3.78 20.38
CA TYR A 286 8.95 3.77 19.54
C TYR A 286 8.62 2.38 18.98
N ARG A 287 8.76 1.34 19.80
CA ARG A 287 8.69 -0.07 19.35
C ARG A 287 7.37 -0.38 18.62
N GLU A 288 6.24 0.05 19.16
CA GLU A 288 4.92 -0.25 18.59
C GLU A 288 4.75 0.38 17.21
N ALA A 289 5.09 1.66 17.06
CA ALA A 289 5.03 2.37 15.78
C ALA A 289 5.95 1.71 14.74
N VAL A 290 7.20 1.42 15.11
CA VAL A 290 8.18 0.77 14.22
C VAL A 290 7.72 -0.63 13.82
N GLN A 291 7.20 -1.43 14.75
CA GLN A 291 6.69 -2.76 14.44
C GLN A 291 5.46 -2.70 13.53
N ARG A 292 4.57 -1.73 13.73
CA ARG A 292 3.41 -1.52 12.87
C ARG A 292 3.84 -1.18 11.45
N SER A 293 4.75 -0.22 11.26
CA SER A 293 5.30 0.18 9.97
C SER A 293 6.01 -0.98 9.26
N LEU A 294 6.82 -1.76 9.99
CA LEU A 294 7.51 -2.93 9.46
C LEU A 294 6.55 -3.94 8.85
N MET A 295 5.47 -4.25 9.56
CA MET A 295 4.46 -5.18 9.05
C MET A 295 3.67 -4.63 7.86
N ILE A 296 3.48 -3.31 7.75
CA ILE A 296 2.90 -2.69 6.55
C ILE A 296 3.84 -2.89 5.37
N LEU A 297 5.13 -2.56 5.51
CA LEU A 297 6.14 -2.78 4.46
C LEU A 297 6.22 -4.25 4.04
N LYS A 298 6.10 -5.16 5.00
CA LYS A 298 6.02 -6.59 4.73
C LYS A 298 4.77 -6.97 3.94
N MET A 299 3.60 -6.42 4.27
CA MET A 299 2.37 -6.65 3.49
C MET A 299 2.50 -6.17 2.06
N LEU A 300 3.19 -5.04 1.81
CA LEU A 300 3.41 -4.47 0.47
C LEU A 300 4.48 -5.22 -0.36
N THR A 301 5.15 -6.22 0.22
CA THR A 301 6.09 -7.07 -0.52
C THR A 301 5.32 -8.20 -1.20
N TYR A 302 5.22 -8.18 -2.53
CA TYR A 302 4.56 -9.22 -3.31
C TYR A 302 5.39 -10.51 -3.29
N GLU A 303 4.91 -11.50 -2.54
CA GLU A 303 5.66 -12.71 -2.20
C GLU A 303 6.13 -13.54 -3.41
N PRO A 304 5.35 -13.70 -4.50
CA PRO A 304 5.74 -14.56 -5.62
C PRO A 304 7.00 -14.12 -6.36
N THR A 305 7.28 -12.81 -6.42
CA THR A 305 8.43 -12.27 -7.16
C THR A 305 9.43 -11.54 -6.27
N GLY A 306 8.99 -11.02 -5.11
CA GLY A 306 9.78 -10.13 -4.27
C GLY A 306 9.64 -8.64 -4.62
N ALA A 307 8.80 -8.28 -5.60
CA ALA A 307 8.48 -6.89 -5.90
C ALA A 307 7.86 -6.20 -4.67
N ILE A 308 8.12 -4.91 -4.47
CA ILE A 308 7.58 -4.14 -3.34
C ILE A 308 6.77 -3.00 -3.92
N VAL A 309 5.45 -2.99 -3.71
CA VAL A 309 4.60 -1.91 -4.23
C VAL A 309 4.72 -0.66 -3.37
N ALA A 310 4.61 0.52 -3.98
CA ALA A 310 4.72 1.79 -3.26
C ALA A 310 3.57 1.98 -2.26
N ALA A 311 2.34 1.66 -2.67
CA ALA A 311 1.18 1.55 -1.79
C ALA A 311 0.13 0.57 -2.35
N ALA A 312 -0.78 0.11 -1.48
CA ALA A 312 -1.91 -0.74 -1.87
C ALA A 312 -3.13 0.05 -2.35
N THR A 313 -2.94 1.29 -2.79
CA THR A 313 -4.00 2.24 -3.14
C THR A 313 -3.77 2.85 -4.50
N PHE A 314 -4.85 3.30 -5.14
CA PHE A 314 -4.81 4.02 -6.41
C PHE A 314 -5.78 5.20 -6.35
N SER A 315 -5.47 6.27 -7.06
CA SER A 315 -6.32 7.46 -7.22
C SER A 315 -6.71 8.19 -5.93
N LEU A 316 -6.04 7.92 -4.80
CA LEU A 316 -6.19 8.78 -3.63
C LEU A 316 -5.43 10.09 -3.87
N PRO A 317 -6.05 11.25 -3.60
CA PRO A 317 -5.48 12.54 -3.94
C PRO A 317 -4.41 12.97 -2.94
N GLU A 318 -3.38 13.68 -3.41
CA GLU A 318 -2.44 14.38 -2.52
C GLU A 318 -3.13 15.48 -1.68
N ASP A 319 -4.07 16.21 -2.30
CA ASP A 319 -4.94 17.18 -1.64
C ASP A 319 -6.39 17.02 -2.13
N VAL A 320 -7.36 17.15 -1.23
CA VAL A 320 -8.77 16.90 -1.56
C VAL A 320 -9.26 17.92 -2.59
N GLY A 321 -9.76 17.42 -3.72
CA GLY A 321 -10.16 18.22 -4.89
C GLY A 321 -9.03 18.45 -5.90
N GLY A 322 -7.80 18.06 -5.58
CA GLY A 322 -6.63 18.17 -6.47
C GLY A 322 -6.60 17.11 -7.58
N GLY A 323 -5.77 17.37 -8.59
CA GLY A 323 -5.58 16.51 -9.76
C GLY A 323 -4.47 15.46 -9.65
N ARG A 324 -3.71 15.45 -8.54
CA ARG A 324 -2.58 14.52 -8.31
C ARG A 324 -3.05 13.23 -7.66
N ASN A 325 -3.72 12.41 -8.47
CA ASN A 325 -4.39 11.19 -8.05
C ASN A 325 -3.80 10.03 -8.86
N TRP A 326 -2.79 9.35 -8.33
CA TRP A 326 -2.00 8.36 -9.07
C TRP A 326 -2.25 6.93 -8.59
N ASP A 327 -1.95 5.96 -9.44
CA ASP A 327 -1.93 4.55 -9.05
C ASP A 327 -0.55 4.20 -8.46
N TYR A 328 -0.51 3.80 -7.19
CA TYR A 328 0.72 3.48 -6.46
C TYR A 328 0.97 1.97 -6.31
N ARG A 329 0.18 1.13 -7.00
CA ARG A 329 0.23 -0.34 -6.86
C ARG A 329 1.39 -1.00 -7.61
N PHE A 330 2.37 -0.22 -8.05
CA PHE A 330 3.56 -0.66 -8.78
C PHE A 330 4.82 -0.59 -7.92
N SER A 331 5.86 -1.29 -8.36
CA SER A 331 7.16 -1.35 -7.69
C SER A 331 8.10 -0.27 -8.20
N TRP A 332 8.09 0.91 -7.57
CA TRP A 332 9.11 1.95 -7.82
C TRP A 332 10.47 1.49 -7.30
N VAL A 333 11.51 1.71 -8.10
CA VAL A 333 12.90 1.38 -7.73
C VAL A 333 13.31 2.15 -6.47
N ARG A 334 12.93 3.43 -6.39
CA ARG A 334 13.15 4.30 -5.23
C ARG A 334 12.56 3.74 -3.94
N ASP A 335 11.25 3.62 -3.90
CA ASP A 335 10.45 3.26 -2.73
C ASP A 335 10.84 1.88 -2.20
N SER A 336 11.08 0.95 -3.13
CA SER A 336 11.56 -0.39 -2.80
C SER A 336 12.98 -0.36 -2.20
N SER A 337 13.87 0.48 -2.72
CA SER A 337 15.25 0.60 -2.22
C SER A 337 15.28 1.11 -0.78
N PHE A 338 14.46 2.12 -0.44
CA PHE A 338 14.29 2.58 0.94
C PHE A 338 13.65 1.52 1.84
N THR A 339 12.68 0.77 1.33
CA THR A 339 12.07 -0.34 2.09
C THR A 339 13.11 -1.40 2.45
N ILE A 340 13.99 -1.76 1.52
CA ILE A 340 15.07 -2.73 1.75
C ILE A 340 16.10 -2.23 2.74
N TYR A 341 16.46 -0.95 2.66
CA TYR A 341 17.31 -0.31 3.66
C TYR A 341 16.77 -0.59 5.07
N ILE A 342 15.47 -0.34 5.29
CA ILE A 342 14.82 -0.50 6.59
C ILE A 342 14.77 -1.98 6.99
N LEU A 343 14.34 -2.87 6.09
CA LEU A 343 14.22 -4.30 6.36
C LEU A 343 15.58 -4.90 6.76
N LEU A 344 16.65 -4.61 6.02
CA LEU A 344 18.00 -5.06 6.34
C LEU A 344 18.48 -4.53 7.70
N ARG A 345 18.26 -3.24 7.97
CA ARG A 345 18.64 -2.61 9.26
C ARG A 345 17.89 -3.21 10.45
N MET A 346 16.64 -3.62 10.25
CA MET A 346 15.81 -4.24 11.28
C MET A 346 16.03 -5.75 11.41
N GLY A 347 16.81 -6.37 10.52
CA GLY A 347 17.20 -7.78 10.59
C GLY A 347 16.42 -8.73 9.66
N PHE A 348 15.57 -8.19 8.79
CA PHE A 348 14.78 -8.94 7.81
C PHE A 348 15.54 -9.09 6.50
N THR A 349 16.22 -10.22 6.31
CA THR A 349 17.06 -10.46 5.13
C THR A 349 16.34 -11.18 4.00
N ALA A 350 15.27 -11.93 4.28
CA ALA A 350 14.60 -12.75 3.27
C ALA A 350 13.85 -11.90 2.24
N GLU A 351 13.15 -10.87 2.68
CA GLU A 351 12.44 -9.91 1.84
C GLU A 351 13.41 -9.08 1.02
N ALA A 352 14.51 -8.64 1.64
CA ALA A 352 15.58 -7.93 0.95
C ALA A 352 16.21 -8.80 -0.14
N GLU A 353 16.46 -10.07 0.13
CA GLU A 353 16.96 -11.03 -0.86
C GLU A 353 15.94 -11.22 -2.00
N ALA A 354 14.65 -11.36 -1.69
CA ALA A 354 13.60 -11.54 -2.68
C ALA A 354 13.56 -10.36 -3.67
N TYR A 355 13.56 -9.13 -3.17
CA TYR A 355 13.62 -7.96 -4.03
C TYR A 355 14.95 -7.89 -4.80
N MET A 356 16.08 -8.20 -4.17
CA MET A 356 17.38 -8.18 -4.85
C MET A 356 17.40 -9.14 -6.04
N ASN A 357 16.75 -10.30 -5.94
CA ASN A 357 16.55 -11.20 -7.08
C ASN A 357 15.66 -10.57 -8.15
N PHE A 358 14.52 -9.98 -7.76
CA PHE A 358 13.60 -9.28 -8.67
C PHE A 358 14.31 -8.19 -9.47
N ILE A 359 14.99 -7.27 -8.81
CA ILE A 359 15.65 -6.12 -9.47
C ILE A 359 16.89 -6.52 -10.25
N SER A 360 17.62 -7.59 -9.84
CA SER A 360 18.77 -8.10 -10.59
C SER A 360 18.38 -8.58 -11.98
N ASP A 361 17.22 -9.25 -12.11
CA ASP A 361 16.71 -9.66 -13.41
C ASP A 361 16.36 -8.44 -14.27
N ARG A 362 15.75 -7.39 -13.69
CA ARG A 362 15.45 -6.15 -14.43
C ARG A 362 16.71 -5.38 -14.85
N LEU A 363 17.74 -5.32 -14.02
CA LEU A 363 19.03 -4.74 -14.37
C LEU A 363 19.67 -5.44 -15.58
N LYS A 364 19.40 -6.74 -15.79
CA LYS A 364 19.91 -7.49 -16.94
C LYS A 364 19.06 -7.32 -18.20
N TYR A 365 17.74 -7.37 -18.06
CA TYR A 365 16.84 -7.55 -19.20
C TYR A 365 15.96 -6.34 -19.55
N SER A 366 15.81 -5.37 -18.64
CA SER A 366 14.91 -4.24 -18.83
C SER A 366 15.70 -2.98 -19.19
N ARG A 367 15.30 -2.31 -20.28
CA ARG A 367 15.85 -1.03 -20.71
C ARG A 367 14.72 -0.14 -21.19
N ASN A 368 14.73 1.13 -20.80
CA ASN A 368 13.84 2.13 -21.38
C ASN A 368 14.33 2.54 -22.79
N LYS A 369 13.61 3.44 -23.45
CA LYS A 369 13.93 3.92 -24.81
C LYS A 369 15.34 4.53 -24.92
N ASP A 370 15.85 5.11 -23.83
CA ASP A 370 17.16 5.76 -23.75
C ASP A 370 18.24 4.86 -23.10
N ALA A 371 18.03 3.55 -23.13
CA ALA A 371 18.92 2.53 -22.55
C ALA A 371 19.15 2.62 -21.02
N GLY A 372 18.40 3.44 -20.31
CA GLY A 372 18.35 3.52 -18.86
C GLY A 372 17.45 2.44 -18.24
N LEU A 373 17.52 2.31 -16.91
CA LEU A 373 16.61 1.47 -16.14
C LEU A 373 15.23 2.15 -16.04
N PRO A 374 14.11 1.43 -16.31
CA PRO A 374 12.78 1.94 -16.00
C PRO A 374 12.62 2.28 -14.52
N ILE A 375 11.88 3.36 -14.20
CA ILE A 375 11.77 3.87 -12.83
C ILE A 375 10.88 2.99 -11.93
N MET A 376 9.98 2.22 -12.54
CA MET A 376 9.03 1.35 -11.85
C MET A 376 8.68 0.14 -12.72
N PHE A 377 8.07 -0.86 -12.09
CA PHE A 377 7.64 -2.09 -12.72
C PHE A 377 6.31 -2.58 -12.15
N SER A 378 5.57 -3.39 -12.91
CA SER A 378 4.49 -4.21 -12.34
C SER A 378 5.02 -5.16 -11.26
N ILE A 379 4.12 -5.84 -10.54
CA ILE A 379 4.53 -6.85 -9.55
C ILE A 379 5.23 -8.07 -10.18
N ARG A 380 5.11 -8.24 -11.51
CA ARG A 380 5.78 -9.28 -12.30
C ARG A 380 6.98 -8.76 -13.06
N GLY A 381 7.18 -7.45 -13.13
CA GLY A 381 8.33 -6.83 -13.76
C GLY A 381 8.11 -6.32 -15.17
N GLU A 382 6.85 -6.25 -15.64
CA GLU A 382 6.52 -5.59 -16.88
C GLU A 382 6.76 -4.07 -16.75
N THR A 383 7.05 -3.42 -17.89
CA THR A 383 7.38 -2.00 -17.98
C THR A 383 6.31 -1.17 -18.67
N GLU A 384 5.34 -1.82 -19.33
CA GLU A 384 4.21 -1.16 -19.98
C GLU A 384 3.09 -0.98 -18.97
N LEU A 385 2.94 0.24 -18.45
CA LEU A 385 1.99 0.60 -17.39
C LEU A 385 1.06 1.71 -17.85
N GLU A 386 0.29 1.45 -18.92
CA GLU A 386 -0.60 2.41 -19.56
C GLU A 386 -1.50 3.12 -18.53
N GLU A 387 -1.43 4.45 -18.50
CA GLU A 387 -2.26 5.29 -17.64
C GLU A 387 -3.63 5.53 -18.30
N LEU A 388 -4.69 5.20 -17.58
CA LEU A 388 -6.08 5.38 -18.03
C LEU A 388 -6.87 6.18 -17.01
N GLU A 389 -7.67 7.14 -17.48
CA GLU A 389 -8.60 7.89 -16.66
C GLU A 389 -10.00 7.22 -16.63
N LEU A 390 -10.54 7.03 -15.43
CA LEU A 390 -11.83 6.40 -15.16
C LEU A 390 -12.90 7.46 -14.89
N ASN A 391 -13.42 8.05 -15.96
CA ASN A 391 -14.38 9.17 -15.90
C ASN A 391 -15.73 8.84 -15.24
N HIS A 392 -16.05 7.55 -15.04
CA HIS A 392 -17.32 7.12 -14.45
C HIS A 392 -17.31 7.09 -12.92
N LEU A 393 -16.14 7.10 -12.27
CA LEU A 393 -15.99 7.17 -10.82
C LEU A 393 -15.78 8.62 -10.39
N GLU A 394 -16.42 9.06 -9.31
CA GLU A 394 -16.33 10.47 -8.87
C GLU A 394 -15.01 10.83 -8.16
N GLY A 395 -14.23 9.83 -7.70
CA GLY A 395 -12.96 10.02 -7.00
C GLY A 395 -13.14 10.37 -5.52
N TYR A 396 -12.13 10.08 -4.69
CA TYR A 396 -12.25 10.27 -3.24
C TYR A 396 -12.63 11.72 -2.92
N ARG A 397 -13.80 11.91 -2.30
CA ARG A 397 -14.38 13.25 -2.02
C ARG A 397 -14.41 14.16 -3.26
N LYS A 398 -14.75 13.59 -4.43
CA LYS A 398 -14.84 14.29 -5.73
C LYS A 398 -13.50 14.77 -6.29
N SER A 399 -12.40 14.19 -5.83
CA SER A 399 -11.07 14.51 -6.36
C SER A 399 -10.86 13.79 -7.69
N GLN A 400 -10.84 14.55 -8.78
CA GLN A 400 -10.68 14.07 -10.15
C GLN A 400 -9.31 14.46 -10.72
N PRO A 401 -8.77 13.68 -11.67
CA PRO A 401 -9.36 12.47 -12.25
C PRO A 401 -9.05 11.22 -11.41
N VAL A 402 -9.75 10.12 -11.68
CA VAL A 402 -9.41 8.78 -11.17
C VAL A 402 -8.52 8.09 -12.20
N ARG A 403 -7.32 7.69 -11.82
CA ARG A 403 -6.32 7.04 -12.68
C ARG A 403 -5.98 5.61 -12.26
N ILE A 404 -5.83 4.74 -13.24
CA ILE A 404 -5.21 3.42 -13.11
C ILE A 404 -4.00 3.35 -14.05
N GLY A 405 -3.01 2.52 -13.72
CA GLY A 405 -1.73 2.60 -14.42
C GLY A 405 -0.95 3.85 -14.04
N ASN A 406 0.22 4.07 -14.64
CA ASN A 406 1.03 5.21 -14.23
C ASN A 406 1.92 5.75 -15.36
N GLY A 407 1.62 6.98 -15.78
CA GLY A 407 2.32 7.66 -16.87
C GLY A 407 3.76 8.03 -16.53
N ALA A 408 4.14 7.99 -15.26
CA ALA A 408 5.54 8.19 -14.87
C ALA A 408 6.45 7.04 -15.34
N ALA A 409 5.91 5.92 -15.83
CA ALA A 409 6.71 4.84 -16.42
C ALA A 409 7.63 5.32 -17.58
N ASP A 410 7.23 6.39 -18.28
CA ASP A 410 8.03 7.02 -19.35
C ASP A 410 8.98 8.13 -18.85
N HIS A 411 8.97 8.47 -17.56
CA HIS A 411 9.80 9.55 -17.02
C HIS A 411 11.27 9.15 -16.91
N LEU A 412 12.15 10.14 -17.11
CA LEU A 412 13.57 10.03 -16.80
C LEU A 412 13.83 10.55 -15.38
N GLN A 413 14.16 9.63 -14.47
CA GLN A 413 14.63 9.93 -13.11
C GLN A 413 16.03 9.35 -12.93
N LEU A 414 17.00 10.19 -12.64
CA LEU A 414 18.40 9.77 -12.51
C LEU A 414 18.78 9.46 -11.06
N ASP A 415 17.99 9.91 -10.09
CA ASP A 415 18.16 9.61 -8.67
C ASP A 415 18.05 8.12 -8.33
N ILE A 416 17.22 7.37 -9.07
CA ILE A 416 16.96 5.94 -8.81
C ILE A 416 18.24 5.09 -8.77
N TYR A 417 19.27 5.48 -9.53
CA TYR A 417 20.54 4.75 -9.57
C TYR A 417 21.27 4.83 -8.22
N GLY A 418 21.21 5.97 -7.56
CA GLY A 418 21.80 6.17 -6.24
C GLY A 418 21.07 5.37 -5.17
N GLU A 419 19.74 5.43 -5.20
CA GLU A 419 18.87 4.75 -4.24
C GLU A 419 19.05 3.23 -4.34
N LEU A 420 19.03 2.70 -5.56
CA LEU A 420 19.27 1.29 -5.83
C LEU A 420 20.69 0.88 -5.41
N MET A 421 21.71 1.67 -5.72
CA MET A 421 23.08 1.36 -5.33
C MET A 421 23.32 1.39 -3.83
N ASP A 422 22.66 2.29 -3.10
CA ASP A 422 22.72 2.29 -1.64
C ASP A 422 22.06 1.02 -1.07
N GLY A 423 20.92 0.62 -1.64
CA GLY A 423 20.26 -0.67 -1.35
C GLY A 423 21.18 -1.88 -1.59
N ILE A 424 21.83 -1.96 -2.76
CA ILE A 424 22.77 -3.03 -3.12
C ILE A 424 23.99 -3.03 -2.19
N TYR A 425 24.54 -1.86 -1.87
CA TYR A 425 25.67 -1.72 -0.96
C TYR A 425 25.35 -2.26 0.44
N LEU A 426 24.16 -1.97 0.94
CA LEU A 426 23.70 -2.45 2.23
C LEU A 426 23.36 -3.93 2.22
N TYR A 427 22.77 -4.43 1.12
CA TYR A 427 22.57 -5.86 0.92
C TYR A 427 23.89 -6.62 0.97
N ASN A 428 24.95 -6.12 0.32
CA ASN A 428 26.29 -6.70 0.44
C ASN A 428 26.85 -6.68 1.87
N LYS A 429 26.47 -5.70 2.69
CA LYS A 429 26.96 -5.50 4.05
C LYS A 429 26.20 -6.34 5.08
N PHE A 430 24.89 -6.48 4.95
CA PHE A 430 24.00 -7.07 5.96
C PHE A 430 23.21 -8.28 5.48
N GLY A 431 23.02 -8.43 4.17
CA GLY A 431 22.39 -9.57 3.51
C GLY A 431 23.44 -10.55 2.97
N LYS A 432 23.39 -10.83 1.66
CA LYS A 432 24.35 -11.72 1.01
C LYS A 432 25.44 -10.96 0.25
N PRO A 433 26.65 -11.53 0.16
CA PRO A 433 27.67 -11.04 -0.77
C PRO A 433 27.13 -10.85 -2.19
N VAL A 434 27.51 -9.73 -2.83
CA VAL A 434 27.24 -9.50 -4.25
C VAL A 434 27.91 -10.61 -5.08
N SER A 435 27.13 -11.25 -5.94
CA SER A 435 27.61 -12.27 -6.88
C SER A 435 28.36 -11.65 -8.05
N TRP A 436 29.09 -12.47 -8.82
CA TRP A 436 29.75 -12.02 -10.04
C TRP A 436 28.77 -11.39 -11.04
N ASP A 437 27.65 -12.07 -11.32
CA ASP A 437 26.66 -11.57 -12.29
C ASP A 437 26.02 -10.25 -11.85
N LEU A 438 25.68 -10.13 -10.56
CA LEU A 438 25.16 -8.87 -10.03
C LEU A 438 26.24 -7.77 -10.12
N TRP A 439 27.51 -8.09 -9.83
CA TRP A 439 28.60 -7.13 -9.99
C TRP A 439 28.75 -6.66 -11.44
N VAL A 440 28.64 -7.56 -12.43
CA VAL A 440 28.70 -7.18 -13.85
C VAL A 440 27.57 -6.22 -14.21
N SER A 441 26.34 -6.47 -13.74
CA SER A 441 25.20 -5.57 -13.92
C SER A 441 25.41 -4.23 -13.22
N VAL A 442 25.88 -4.23 -11.96
CA VAL A 442 26.22 -3.01 -11.22
C VAL A 442 27.28 -2.20 -11.95
N ARG A 443 28.33 -2.84 -12.44
CA ARG A 443 29.40 -2.17 -13.19
C ARG A 443 28.87 -1.50 -14.45
N SER A 444 28.05 -2.19 -15.23
CA SER A 444 27.40 -1.61 -16.41
C SER A 444 26.50 -0.42 -16.05
N MET A 445 25.80 -0.48 -14.93
CA MET A 445 24.95 0.60 -14.45
C MET A 445 25.76 1.83 -14.02
N ILE A 446 26.87 1.64 -13.31
CA ILE A 446 27.73 2.78 -12.93
C ILE A 446 28.44 3.38 -14.15
N ASP A 447 28.85 2.56 -15.13
CA ASP A 447 29.36 3.05 -16.40
C ASP A 447 28.32 3.92 -17.11
N TYR A 448 27.05 3.51 -17.12
CA TYR A 448 25.94 4.32 -17.64
C TYR A 448 25.74 5.62 -16.84
N VAL A 449 25.73 5.57 -15.50
CA VAL A 449 25.68 6.79 -14.67
C VAL A 449 26.78 7.77 -15.04
N CYS A 450 28.00 7.27 -15.31
CA CYS A 450 29.12 8.12 -15.71
C CYS A 450 28.92 8.81 -17.08
N THR A 451 28.06 8.29 -17.95
CA THR A 451 27.72 8.94 -19.22
C THR A 451 26.57 9.94 -19.08
N VAL A 452 25.57 9.65 -18.24
CA VAL A 452 24.32 10.44 -18.18
C VAL A 452 24.26 11.45 -17.05
N TRP A 453 25.22 11.51 -16.13
CA TRP A 453 25.09 12.38 -14.94
C TRP A 453 24.95 13.88 -15.25
N LYS A 454 25.35 14.33 -16.44
CA LYS A 454 25.19 15.72 -16.92
C LYS A 454 23.83 15.98 -17.56
N SER A 455 22.99 14.97 -17.72
CA SER A 455 21.64 15.08 -18.25
C SER A 455 20.68 15.61 -17.18
N LYS A 456 19.63 16.29 -17.64
CA LYS A 456 18.53 16.77 -16.82
C LYS A 456 17.50 15.67 -16.63
N ASP A 457 16.77 15.72 -15.53
CA ASP A 457 15.79 14.70 -15.14
C ASP A 457 14.61 15.32 -14.39
N MET A 458 13.70 14.50 -13.88
CA MET A 458 12.50 14.93 -13.14
C MET A 458 12.61 14.77 -11.62
N SER A 459 13.74 14.25 -11.12
CA SER A 459 14.04 14.03 -9.70
C SER A 459 13.00 13.22 -8.92
N ILE A 460 13.16 13.19 -7.60
CA ILE A 460 12.35 12.38 -6.66
C ILE A 460 10.86 12.77 -6.65
N TRP A 461 10.56 14.04 -6.89
CA TRP A 461 9.18 14.55 -6.86
C TRP A 461 8.46 14.45 -8.20
N GLU A 462 9.13 13.92 -9.24
CA GLU A 462 8.57 13.69 -10.56
C GLU A 462 7.96 14.95 -11.18
N VAL A 463 8.68 16.07 -11.07
CA VAL A 463 8.22 17.38 -11.53
C VAL A 463 8.01 17.35 -13.06
N ARG A 464 6.74 17.28 -13.50
CA ARG A 464 6.37 16.99 -14.90
C ARG A 464 6.52 18.19 -15.84
N SER A 465 6.57 19.41 -15.30
CA SER A 465 6.67 20.66 -16.06
C SER A 465 7.97 20.79 -16.84
N ARG A 466 9.11 20.45 -16.23
CA ARG A 466 10.44 20.67 -16.81
C ARG A 466 11.51 19.78 -16.20
N GLN A 467 12.33 19.19 -17.09
CA GLN A 467 13.57 18.53 -16.69
C GLN A 467 14.65 19.57 -16.33
N GLN A 468 15.30 19.38 -15.19
CA GLN A 468 16.33 20.29 -14.66
C GLN A 468 17.52 19.52 -14.07
N ASP A 469 18.59 20.22 -13.73
CA ASP A 469 19.71 19.66 -12.97
C ASP A 469 19.39 19.73 -11.46
N TYR A 470 18.53 18.83 -10.98
CA TYR A 470 18.10 18.79 -9.58
C TYR A 470 19.24 18.37 -8.64
N VAL A 471 19.42 19.10 -7.54
CA VAL A 471 20.50 18.85 -6.58
C VAL A 471 20.36 17.46 -5.96
N TYR A 472 19.14 17.04 -5.60
CA TYR A 472 18.88 15.69 -5.10
C TYR A 472 19.36 14.61 -6.08
N SER A 473 18.97 14.72 -7.36
CA SER A 473 19.37 13.77 -8.40
C SER A 473 20.88 13.70 -8.55
N LYS A 474 21.59 14.84 -8.53
CA LYS A 474 23.06 14.84 -8.60
C LYS A 474 23.70 14.21 -7.36
N VAL A 475 23.16 14.46 -6.16
CA VAL A 475 23.62 13.79 -4.93
C VAL A 475 23.44 12.28 -5.05
N MET A 476 22.30 11.80 -5.53
CA MET A 476 22.07 10.35 -5.67
C MET A 476 22.92 9.73 -6.79
N LEU A 477 23.20 10.44 -7.89
CA LEU A 477 24.17 9.99 -8.89
C LEU A 477 25.59 9.90 -8.31
N TRP A 478 25.99 10.84 -7.45
CA TRP A 478 27.24 10.73 -6.70
C TRP A 478 27.26 9.49 -5.80
N VAL A 479 26.16 9.22 -5.09
CA VAL A 479 26.00 8.03 -4.26
C VAL A 479 26.18 6.76 -5.10
N ALA A 480 25.58 6.69 -6.28
CA ALA A 480 25.72 5.53 -7.16
C ALA A 480 27.20 5.19 -7.44
N VAL A 481 27.96 6.20 -7.88
CA VAL A 481 29.39 6.03 -8.21
C VAL A 481 30.22 5.72 -6.96
N ASP A 482 30.00 6.43 -5.84
CA ASP A 482 30.70 6.19 -4.58
C ASP A 482 30.47 4.76 -4.06
N ARG A 483 29.21 4.28 -4.06
CA ARG A 483 28.90 2.90 -3.63
C ARG A 483 29.51 1.87 -4.57
N GLY A 484 29.53 2.12 -5.88
CA GLY A 484 30.22 1.29 -6.86
C GLY A 484 31.71 1.14 -6.56
N LEU A 485 32.39 2.25 -6.29
CA LEU A 485 33.81 2.27 -5.92
C LEU A 485 34.08 1.53 -4.60
N ARG A 486 33.25 1.77 -3.57
CA ARG A 486 33.39 1.07 -2.27
C ARG A 486 33.16 -0.43 -2.39
N LEU A 487 32.23 -0.87 -3.23
CA LEU A 487 32.04 -2.30 -3.52
C LEU A 487 33.25 -2.90 -4.22
N ALA A 488 33.76 -2.23 -5.26
CA ALA A 488 34.95 -2.66 -5.99
C ALA A 488 36.15 -2.86 -5.07
N GLU A 489 36.41 -1.87 -4.21
CA GLU A 489 37.53 -1.89 -3.27
C GLU A 489 37.36 -2.94 -2.17
N LYS A 490 36.22 -2.94 -1.48
CA LYS A 490 35.99 -3.83 -0.32
C LYS A 490 36.04 -5.32 -0.68
N ARG A 491 35.72 -5.67 -1.92
CA ARG A 491 35.64 -7.06 -2.41
C ARG A 491 36.76 -7.41 -3.39
N CYS A 492 37.65 -6.46 -3.72
CA CYS A 492 38.63 -6.60 -4.80
C CYS A 492 37.99 -7.02 -6.14
N LEU A 493 36.80 -6.47 -6.46
CA LEU A 493 36.08 -6.82 -7.70
C LEU A 493 36.69 -6.11 -8.92
N PRO A 494 36.78 -6.78 -10.08
CA PRO A 494 37.32 -6.17 -11.30
C PRO A 494 36.52 -4.95 -11.79
N CYS A 495 37.18 -3.79 -11.84
CA CYS A 495 36.63 -2.52 -12.32
C CYS A 495 37.60 -1.89 -13.33
N PRO A 496 37.49 -2.20 -14.63
CA PRO A 496 38.39 -1.66 -15.66
C PRO A 496 38.33 -0.13 -15.77
N ASN A 497 37.15 0.46 -15.57
CA ASN A 497 36.91 1.91 -15.67
C ASN A 497 37.08 2.65 -14.32
N ARG A 498 37.82 2.08 -13.35
CA ARG A 498 37.90 2.62 -11.98
C ARG A 498 38.37 4.07 -11.93
N ASP A 499 39.36 4.44 -12.73
CA ASP A 499 39.89 5.81 -12.77
C ASP A 499 38.85 6.80 -13.31
N HIS A 500 38.03 6.37 -14.28
CA HIS A 500 36.93 7.17 -14.79
C HIS A 500 35.86 7.37 -13.71
N TRP A 501 35.49 6.33 -12.97
CA TRP A 501 34.53 6.43 -11.86
C TRP A 501 35.01 7.39 -10.77
N LEU A 502 36.29 7.31 -10.37
CA LEU A 502 36.88 8.22 -9.40
C LEU A 502 36.77 9.68 -9.86
N LYS A 503 37.18 9.95 -11.10
CA LYS A 503 37.10 11.28 -11.69
C LYS A 503 35.65 11.79 -11.76
N THR A 504 34.72 10.96 -12.24
CA THR A 504 33.31 11.34 -12.33
C THR A 504 32.70 11.61 -10.96
N ARG A 505 32.98 10.79 -9.94
CA ARG A 505 32.52 11.02 -8.57
C ARG A 505 32.96 12.41 -8.07
N ASP A 506 34.22 12.75 -8.26
CA ASP A 506 34.78 14.00 -7.77
C ASP A 506 34.21 15.20 -8.56
N GLU A 507 34.05 15.08 -9.88
CA GLU A 507 33.39 16.08 -10.72
C GLU A 507 31.94 16.35 -10.30
N ILE A 508 31.16 15.30 -10.02
CA ILE A 508 29.77 15.46 -9.53
C ILE A 508 29.77 16.21 -8.20
N TYR A 509 30.65 15.80 -7.27
CA TYR A 509 30.74 16.42 -5.94
C TYR A 509 31.03 17.92 -6.02
N GLU A 510 32.07 18.31 -6.74
CA GLU A 510 32.45 19.71 -6.92
C GLU A 510 31.34 20.49 -7.64
N THR A 511 30.70 19.89 -8.64
CA THR A 511 29.59 20.52 -9.35
C THR A 511 28.44 20.85 -8.42
N ILE A 512 28.03 19.93 -7.54
CA ILE A 512 26.97 20.17 -6.56
C ILE A 512 27.38 21.29 -5.58
N MET A 513 28.58 21.22 -5.02
CA MET A 513 29.05 22.20 -4.05
C MET A 513 29.17 23.61 -4.62
N ILE A 514 29.50 23.75 -5.90
CA ILE A 514 29.66 25.04 -6.59
C ILE A 514 28.32 25.55 -7.13
N LYS A 515 27.54 24.70 -7.81
CA LYS A 515 26.33 25.13 -8.52
C LYS A 515 25.07 25.05 -7.68
N GLY A 516 24.98 24.07 -6.79
CA GLY A 516 23.82 23.83 -5.92
C GLY A 516 23.79 24.73 -4.68
N TRP A 517 24.91 25.33 -4.28
CA TRP A 517 24.94 26.29 -3.17
C TRP A 517 24.48 27.68 -3.64
N ASN A 518 23.46 28.24 -2.98
CA ASN A 518 23.07 29.63 -3.13
C ASN A 518 23.80 30.47 -2.07
N ASP A 519 24.79 31.26 -2.48
CA ASP A 519 25.56 32.08 -1.54
C ASP A 519 24.81 33.32 -1.03
N GLU A 520 23.79 33.79 -1.76
CA GLU A 520 22.97 34.91 -1.31
C GLU A 520 21.98 34.48 -0.23
N LYS A 521 21.23 33.41 -0.51
CA LYS A 521 20.18 32.88 0.39
C LYS A 521 20.70 31.92 1.46
N LYS A 522 21.96 31.48 1.33
CA LYS A 522 22.67 30.57 2.24
C LYS A 522 21.96 29.22 2.43
N PHE A 523 21.53 28.60 1.33
CA PHE A 523 21.03 27.22 1.32
C PHE A 523 21.41 26.48 0.04
N PHE A 524 21.31 25.15 0.06
CA PHE A 524 21.32 24.34 -1.17
C PHE A 524 19.98 24.42 -1.88
N CYS A 525 20.00 24.82 -3.15
CA CYS A 525 18.80 25.02 -3.95
C CYS A 525 18.19 23.71 -4.47
N GLN A 526 16.97 23.78 -5.00
CA GLN A 526 16.27 22.64 -5.60
C GLN A 526 17.00 22.12 -6.84
N SER A 527 17.36 23.03 -7.76
CA SER A 527 18.05 22.74 -9.01
C SER A 527 19.04 23.84 -9.36
N PHE A 528 19.98 23.58 -10.27
CA PHE A 528 20.93 24.61 -10.72
C PHE A 528 20.27 25.76 -11.48
N GLU A 529 19.10 25.52 -12.07
CA GLU A 529 18.27 26.50 -12.74
C GLU A 529 17.40 27.32 -11.79
N SER A 530 16.92 26.71 -10.71
CA SER A 530 16.02 27.31 -9.71
C SER A 530 16.75 27.57 -8.40
N LYS A 531 17.76 28.45 -8.45
CA LYS A 531 18.66 28.69 -7.31
C LYS A 531 17.98 29.27 -6.08
N ASP A 532 16.86 29.95 -6.23
CA ASP A 532 16.13 30.58 -5.12
C ASP A 532 15.03 29.67 -4.53
N VAL A 533 14.88 28.45 -5.04
CA VAL A 533 13.90 27.49 -4.54
C VAL A 533 14.57 26.54 -3.55
N LEU A 534 14.01 26.43 -2.35
CA LEU A 534 14.44 25.50 -1.31
C LEU A 534 13.71 24.16 -1.47
N ASP A 535 14.43 23.05 -1.28
CA ASP A 535 13.87 21.71 -1.36
C ASP A 535 14.31 20.88 -0.15
N SER A 536 13.35 20.25 0.53
CA SER A 536 13.60 19.43 1.72
C SER A 536 14.33 18.11 1.42
N SER A 537 14.33 17.65 0.16
CA SER A 537 15.01 16.42 -0.25
C SER A 537 16.52 16.44 0.02
N ILE A 538 17.14 17.63 0.11
CA ILE A 538 18.57 17.78 0.45
C ILE A 538 18.93 17.26 1.84
N LEU A 539 17.95 17.10 2.75
CA LEU A 539 18.16 16.54 4.09
C LEU A 539 18.70 15.09 4.05
N ILE A 540 18.62 14.41 2.91
CA ILE A 540 19.23 13.10 2.69
C ILE A 540 20.78 13.15 2.71
N ALA A 541 21.38 14.28 2.34
CA ALA A 541 22.81 14.42 2.05
C ALA A 541 23.74 13.88 3.16
N PRO A 542 23.53 14.18 4.45
CA PRO A 542 24.34 13.59 5.52
C PRO A 542 24.07 12.09 5.72
N LEU A 543 22.84 11.62 5.49
CA LEU A 543 22.46 10.22 5.67
C LEU A 543 23.13 9.30 4.64
N VAL A 544 23.41 9.84 3.44
CA VAL A 544 24.14 9.14 2.39
C VAL A 544 25.65 9.45 2.37
N PHE A 545 26.15 10.18 3.37
CA PHE A 545 27.55 10.57 3.53
C PHE A 545 28.08 11.51 2.44
N PHE A 546 27.21 12.30 1.80
CA PHE A 546 27.61 13.32 0.84
C PHE A 546 28.23 14.53 1.56
N ILE A 547 27.57 15.03 2.61
CA ILE A 547 28.03 16.19 3.38
C ILE A 547 28.15 15.85 4.86
N ALA A 548 29.11 16.48 5.55
CA ALA A 548 29.23 16.32 6.99
C ALA A 548 27.99 16.93 7.68
N PRO A 549 27.40 16.28 8.71
CA PRO A 549 26.23 16.83 9.41
C PRO A 549 26.46 18.19 10.07
N ASN A 550 27.72 18.54 10.33
CA ASN A 550 28.15 19.81 10.92
C ASN A 550 28.75 20.80 9.89
N ASP A 551 28.61 20.53 8.59
CA ASP A 551 29.04 21.49 7.57
C ASP A 551 28.22 22.78 7.69
N PRO A 552 28.85 23.97 7.76
CA PRO A 552 28.15 25.23 7.91
C PRO A 552 27.08 25.50 6.82
N ARG A 553 27.29 25.04 5.58
CA ARG A 553 26.32 25.18 4.49
C ARG A 553 25.09 24.32 4.75
N PHE A 554 25.30 23.10 5.24
CA PHE A 554 24.20 22.19 5.55
C PHE A 554 23.40 22.67 6.77
N LEU A 555 24.07 23.11 7.84
CA LEU A 555 23.41 23.71 9.01
C LEU A 555 22.59 24.95 8.61
N SER A 556 23.16 25.83 7.80
CA SER A 556 22.43 26.99 7.26
C SER A 556 21.22 26.54 6.43
N THR A 557 21.33 25.50 5.62
CA THR A 557 20.20 24.95 4.85
C THR A 557 19.09 24.44 5.78
N ILE A 558 19.44 23.72 6.85
CA ILE A 558 18.47 23.29 7.88
C ILE A 558 17.79 24.51 8.51
N ASP A 559 18.54 25.55 8.86
CA ASP A 559 17.99 26.77 9.46
C ASP A 559 16.99 27.47 8.52
N GLN A 560 17.18 27.38 7.20
CA GLN A 560 16.23 27.89 6.21
C GLN A 560 14.99 27.00 6.12
N ILE A 561 15.16 25.67 6.09
CA ILE A 561 14.05 24.70 6.05
C ILE A 561 13.16 24.84 7.30
N LEU A 562 13.76 25.04 8.48
CA LEU A 562 13.06 25.15 9.77
C LEU A 562 12.23 26.43 9.91
N LYS A 563 12.41 27.42 9.03
CA LYS A 563 11.53 28.59 9.00
C LYS A 563 10.12 28.18 8.55
N PRO A 564 9.09 28.91 8.99
CA PRO A 564 7.75 28.69 8.50
C PRO A 564 7.59 29.19 7.06
N PRO A 565 6.60 28.67 6.29
CA PRO A 565 6.36 29.07 4.90
C PRO A 565 6.21 30.57 4.69
N GLU A 566 5.60 31.30 5.62
CA GLU A 566 5.42 32.76 5.52
C GLU A 566 6.76 33.53 5.62
N LYS A 567 7.84 32.84 6.02
CA LYS A 567 9.22 33.36 6.06
C LYS A 567 10.12 32.71 5.01
N GLY A 568 9.55 32.01 4.02
CA GLY A 568 10.25 31.33 2.95
C GLY A 568 10.94 30.02 3.35
N GLY A 569 10.56 29.43 4.50
CA GLY A 569 10.99 28.09 4.87
C GLY A 569 9.96 27.03 4.51
N LEU A 570 10.13 25.81 5.01
CA LEU A 570 9.28 24.67 4.66
C LEU A 570 8.59 24.02 5.87
N THR A 571 8.77 24.55 7.08
CA THR A 571 8.30 23.86 8.30
C THR A 571 6.99 24.42 8.82
N SER A 572 5.95 23.58 8.91
CA SER A 572 4.67 23.94 9.50
C SER A 572 4.22 22.87 10.48
N THR A 573 3.86 23.27 11.71
CA THR A 573 3.32 22.37 12.75
C THR A 573 4.17 21.11 13.05
N GLY A 574 5.50 21.21 12.90
CA GLY A 574 6.42 20.08 13.10
C GLY A 574 6.53 19.12 11.91
N LEU A 575 5.92 19.45 10.77
CA LEU A 575 6.06 18.78 9.48
C LEU A 575 6.82 19.68 8.50
N VAL A 576 7.34 19.10 7.42
CA VAL A 576 8.14 19.80 6.40
C VAL A 576 7.52 19.59 5.03
N TYR A 577 7.25 20.69 4.31
CA TYR A 577 6.81 20.65 2.91
C TYR A 577 7.95 20.19 1.99
N ARG A 578 7.60 19.58 0.85
CA ARG A 578 8.59 19.15 -0.16
C ARG A 578 9.45 20.34 -0.62
N TYR A 579 8.77 21.36 -1.12
CA TYR A 579 9.29 22.65 -1.61
C TYR A 579 8.10 23.62 -1.69
N ASP A 580 8.36 24.88 -2.03
CA ASP A 580 7.32 25.88 -2.29
C ASP A 580 6.78 25.76 -3.72
N THR A 581 5.52 25.38 -3.86
CA THR A 581 4.85 25.16 -5.15
C THR A 581 4.53 26.46 -5.89
N GLU A 582 4.52 27.62 -5.23
CA GLU A 582 4.35 28.92 -5.91
C GLU A 582 5.64 29.37 -6.61
N LEU A 583 6.79 28.94 -6.08
CA LEU A 583 8.12 29.25 -6.63
C LEU A 583 8.61 28.21 -7.63
N ALA A 584 8.16 26.96 -7.50
CA ALA A 584 8.49 25.89 -8.42
C ALA A 584 7.41 25.77 -9.50
N GLU A 585 7.79 25.90 -10.78
CA GLU A 585 6.94 25.45 -11.88
C GLU A 585 6.81 23.93 -11.79
N ASP A 586 5.80 23.39 -11.11
CA ASP A 586 5.73 21.96 -10.81
C ASP A 586 4.74 21.16 -11.69
N GLY A 587 4.03 21.88 -12.57
CA GLY A 587 3.12 21.33 -13.57
C GLY A 587 1.72 21.03 -13.07
N THR A 588 1.28 21.65 -11.96
CA THR A 588 -0.10 21.59 -11.46
C THR A 588 -0.99 22.74 -11.89
#